data_AF-A0A6N7UTK2-F1
#
_entry.id   AF-A0A6N7UTK2-F1
#
_cell.length_a   1.000
_cell.length_b   1.000
_cell.length_c   1.000
_cell.angle_alpha   90.00
_cell.angle_beta   90.00
_cell.angle_gamma   90.00
#
_symmetry.space_group_name_H-M   'P 1'
#
loop_
_entity.id
_entity.type
_entity.pdbx_description
1 polymer ?
#
loop_
_entity_poly.entity_id
_entity_poly.type
_entity_poly.pdbx_seq_one_letter_code
_entity_poly.pdbx_strand_id
1 'polypeptide(L)'
;MRHEACGRTILAFDHSLGGGATSYLEGKRRESAEAGNAFVTVRFDFLKEAYKIRYDCQGHKVELRVKTREDLFRIMKYLAVRKIWINELVTYPELYDFLEEIKKFSKQNDVGITMLMHDFFSVCPTINLLDDTGKYCRIPELERCENCLKNTESLQALEYGTMFRWRKEWKAF
;
A
#
# COMPACT_ATOMS: atom_id res chain seq x y z
N MET A 1 17.03 19.85 -26.77
CA MET A 1 17.38 19.08 -25.56
C MET A 1 16.67 17.75 -25.64
N ARG A 2 17.40 16.64 -25.76
CA ARG A 2 16.81 15.31 -25.60
C ARG A 2 16.63 15.08 -24.11
N HIS A 3 15.40 14.94 -23.63
CA HIS A 3 15.17 14.42 -22.29
C HIS A 3 15.65 12.97 -22.27
N GLU A 4 16.72 12.68 -21.55
CA GLU A 4 17.07 11.29 -21.25
C GLU A 4 15.93 10.71 -20.44
N ALA A 5 15.26 9.69 -20.96
CA ALA A 5 14.18 9.01 -20.24
C ALA A 5 14.73 8.45 -18.91
N CYS A 6 13.96 8.55 -17.83
CA CYS A 6 14.32 7.84 -16.61
C CYS A 6 14.51 6.35 -16.86
N GLY A 7 15.33 5.72 -16.02
CA GLY A 7 15.53 4.27 -16.01
C GLY A 7 14.27 3.49 -15.62
N ARG A 8 14.40 2.56 -14.68
CA ARG A 8 13.26 1.74 -14.24
C ARG A 8 12.29 2.59 -13.41
N THR A 9 10.99 2.36 -13.57
CA THR A 9 9.98 2.96 -12.69
C THR A 9 9.62 1.99 -11.56
N ILE A 10 9.87 2.42 -10.31
CA ILE A 10 9.38 1.74 -9.10
C ILE A 10 8.14 2.49 -8.63
N LEU A 11 7.03 1.78 -8.41
CA LEU A 11 5.83 2.34 -7.81
C LEU A 11 5.65 1.79 -6.40
N ALA A 12 5.42 2.64 -5.42
CA ALA A 12 5.17 2.28 -4.04
C ALA A 12 3.83 2.80 -3.55
N PHE A 13 3.03 1.93 -2.94
CA PHE A 13 1.83 2.29 -2.19
C PHE A 13 2.19 2.55 -0.73
N ASP A 14 1.77 3.68 -0.19
CA ASP A 14 2.10 4.16 1.16
C ASP A 14 0.93 4.96 1.74
N HIS A 15 0.89 5.18 3.04
CA HIS A 15 -0.10 6.06 3.66
C HIS A 15 0.48 7.46 3.97
N SER A 16 -0.37 8.45 4.20
CA SER A 16 0.07 9.83 4.53
C SER A 16 0.26 10.07 6.03
N LEU A 17 0.21 9.04 6.88
CA LEU A 17 0.29 9.18 8.34
C LEU A 17 1.71 9.47 8.87
N GLY A 18 2.75 9.27 8.04
CA GLY A 18 4.15 9.46 8.43
C GLY A 18 4.70 8.29 9.24
N GLY A 19 5.75 8.53 10.04
CA GLY A 19 6.40 7.50 10.85
C GLY A 19 7.56 6.77 10.15
N GLY A 20 8.06 5.72 10.79
CA GLY A 20 9.28 5.02 10.38
C GLY A 20 9.20 4.36 9.00
N ALA A 21 8.06 3.75 8.66
CA ALA A 21 7.82 3.14 7.34
C ALA A 21 7.90 4.18 6.22
N THR A 22 7.28 5.35 6.39
CA THR A 22 7.37 6.45 5.43
C THR A 22 8.81 6.99 5.32
N SER A 23 9.52 7.16 6.44
CA SER A 23 10.93 7.59 6.41
C SER A 23 11.84 6.61 5.66
N TYR A 24 11.64 5.31 5.84
CA TYR A 24 12.34 4.27 5.09
C TYR A 24 12.08 4.39 3.58
N LEU A 25 10.82 4.55 3.20
CA LEU A 25 10.42 4.67 1.79
C LEU A 25 11.01 5.93 1.14
N GLU A 26 11.04 7.06 1.84
CA GLU A 26 11.68 8.29 1.35
C GLU A 26 13.19 8.12 1.14
N GLY A 27 13.86 7.30 1.98
CA GLY A 27 15.24 6.87 1.76
C GLY A 27 15.40 6.11 0.45
N LYS A 28 14.54 5.11 0.21
CA LYS A 28 14.55 4.33 -1.04
C LYS A 28 14.20 5.15 -2.29
N ARG A 29 13.32 6.14 -2.15
CA ARG A 29 13.04 7.10 -3.22
C ARG A 29 14.30 7.88 -3.61
N ARG A 30 15.08 8.35 -2.63
CA ARG A 30 16.36 9.05 -2.88
C ARG A 30 17.38 8.14 -3.54
N GLU A 31 17.59 6.93 -3.02
CA GLU A 31 18.49 5.94 -3.63
C GLU A 31 18.11 5.65 -5.11
N SER A 32 16.81 5.53 -5.39
CA SER A 32 16.32 5.30 -6.74
C SER A 32 16.60 6.48 -7.66
N ALA A 33 16.40 7.71 -7.18
CA ALA A 33 16.68 8.93 -7.93
C ALA A 33 18.19 9.10 -8.22
N GLU A 34 19.06 8.80 -7.24
CA GLU A 34 20.52 8.82 -7.40
C GLU A 34 20.98 7.79 -8.46
N ALA A 35 20.28 6.66 -8.58
CA ALA A 35 20.50 5.66 -9.62
C ALA A 35 19.84 5.99 -10.98
N GLY A 36 19.27 7.19 -11.15
CA GLY A 36 18.61 7.62 -12.40
C GLY A 36 17.28 6.93 -12.70
N ASN A 37 16.68 6.27 -11.70
CA ASN A 37 15.39 5.59 -11.83
C ASN A 37 14.23 6.53 -11.49
N ALA A 38 13.06 6.26 -12.08
CA ALA A 38 11.84 6.92 -11.68
C ALA A 38 11.26 6.26 -10.43
N PHE A 39 10.71 7.06 -9.52
CA PHE A 39 10.04 6.58 -8.33
C PHE A 39 8.67 7.21 -8.21
N VAL A 40 7.65 6.38 -8.04
CA VAL A 40 6.26 6.79 -7.94
C VAL A 40 5.75 6.43 -6.56
N THR A 41 5.22 7.41 -5.83
CA THR A 41 4.52 7.15 -4.57
C THR A 41 3.04 7.40 -4.78
N VAL A 42 2.22 6.42 -4.44
CA VAL A 42 0.76 6.54 -4.39
C VAL A 42 0.36 6.55 -2.93
N ARG A 43 -0.46 7.52 -2.52
CA ARG A 43 -1.05 7.59 -1.18
C ARG A 43 -2.54 7.91 -1.27
N PHE A 44 -3.36 7.25 -0.47
CA PHE A 44 -4.76 7.66 -0.32
C PHE A 44 -4.87 8.78 0.72
N ASP A 45 -5.51 9.89 0.32
CA ASP A 45 -5.83 11.03 1.19
C ASP A 45 -7.29 10.87 1.64
N PHE A 46 -7.50 10.35 2.84
CA PHE A 46 -8.85 10.04 3.35
C PHE A 46 -9.74 11.27 3.50
N LEU A 47 -9.16 12.44 3.81
CA LEU A 47 -9.90 13.69 3.96
C LEU A 47 -10.41 14.21 2.61
N LYS A 48 -9.68 13.91 1.53
CA LYS A 48 -10.02 14.35 0.18
C LYS A 48 -10.62 13.25 -0.67
N GLU A 49 -10.74 12.03 -0.14
CA GLU A 49 -11.20 10.83 -0.84
C GLU A 49 -10.55 10.74 -2.23
N ALA A 50 -9.22 10.75 -2.27
CA ALA A 50 -8.46 10.80 -3.51
C ALA A 50 -7.09 10.12 -3.37
N TYR A 51 -6.63 9.49 -4.43
CA TYR A 51 -5.26 9.01 -4.56
C TYR A 51 -4.36 10.16 -4.99
N LYS A 52 -3.38 10.49 -4.15
CA LYS A 52 -2.27 11.37 -4.50
C LYS A 52 -1.16 10.51 -5.13
N ILE A 53 -0.83 10.82 -6.38
CA ILE A 53 0.26 10.17 -7.12
C ILE A 53 1.37 11.20 -7.27
N ARG A 54 2.56 10.85 -6.79
CA ARG A 54 3.78 11.64 -6.93
C ARG A 54 4.76 10.86 -7.78
N TYR A 55 5.26 11.48 -8.84
CA TYR A 55 6.29 10.96 -9.73
C TYR A 55 7.57 11.78 -9.58
N ASP A 56 8.67 11.13 -9.27
CA ASP A 56 10.00 11.71 -9.16
C ASP A 56 10.93 11.07 -10.21
N CYS A 57 11.61 11.88 -11.01
CA CYS A 57 12.57 11.44 -12.02
C CYS A 57 13.60 12.53 -12.32
N GLN A 58 14.90 12.25 -12.19
CA GLN A 58 15.99 13.19 -12.56
C GLN A 58 15.80 14.63 -12.03
N GLY A 59 15.33 14.78 -10.79
CA GLY A 59 15.05 16.10 -10.19
C GLY A 59 13.71 16.73 -10.59
N HIS A 60 13.03 16.21 -11.61
CA HIS A 60 11.66 16.58 -11.94
C HIS A 60 10.67 15.90 -11.00
N LYS A 61 9.64 16.67 -10.61
CA LYS A 61 8.57 16.21 -9.73
C LYS A 61 7.23 16.57 -10.34
N VAL A 62 6.35 15.58 -10.42
CA VAL A 62 4.96 15.77 -10.85
C VAL A 62 4.06 15.19 -9.77
N GLU A 63 3.08 15.98 -9.32
CA GLU A 63 2.04 15.50 -8.43
C GLU A 63 0.68 15.65 -9.11
N LEU A 64 -0.15 14.63 -8.98
CA LEU A 64 -1.52 14.63 -9.48
C LEU A 64 -2.43 13.90 -8.50
N ARG A 65 -3.73 14.12 -8.64
CA ARG A 65 -4.76 13.47 -7.84
C ARG A 65 -5.81 12.84 -8.73
N VAL A 66 -6.23 11.64 -8.36
CA VAL A 66 -7.36 10.95 -8.99
C VAL A 66 -8.33 10.46 -7.93
N LYS A 67 -9.62 10.43 -8.29
CA LYS A 67 -10.69 10.07 -7.36
C LYS A 67 -10.95 8.58 -7.28
N THR A 68 -10.75 7.86 -8.38
CA THR A 68 -11.16 6.46 -8.48
C THR A 68 -9.95 5.52 -8.62
N ARG A 69 -10.14 4.24 -8.24
CA ARG A 69 -9.13 3.20 -8.45
C ARG A 69 -8.86 3.00 -9.93
N GLU A 70 -9.90 3.00 -10.75
CA GLU A 70 -9.81 2.81 -12.20
C GLU A 70 -8.92 3.86 -12.85
N ASP A 71 -9.05 5.13 -12.44
CA ASP A 71 -8.20 6.22 -12.92
C ASP A 71 -6.74 6.04 -12.47
N LEU A 72 -6.51 5.63 -11.22
CA LEU A 72 -5.18 5.31 -10.71
C LEU A 72 -4.53 4.19 -11.54
N PHE A 73 -5.19 3.04 -11.71
CA PHE A 73 -4.63 1.93 -12.48
C PHE A 73 -4.50 2.26 -13.97
N ARG A 74 -5.37 3.12 -14.51
CA ARG A 74 -5.19 3.68 -15.86
C ARG A 74 -3.91 4.49 -15.96
N ILE A 75 -3.62 5.37 -15.00
CA ILE A 75 -2.38 6.15 -14.96
C ILE A 75 -1.16 5.25 -14.81
N MET A 76 -1.22 4.23 -13.96
CA MET A 76 -0.11 3.29 -13.77
C MET A 76 0.35 2.63 -15.07
N LYS A 77 -0.55 2.39 -16.03
CA LYS A 77 -0.21 1.87 -17.37
C LYS A 77 0.68 2.82 -18.18
N TYR A 78 0.52 4.14 -17.99
CA TYR A 78 1.34 5.15 -18.66
C TYR A 78 2.68 5.42 -17.97
N LEU A 79 2.85 4.96 -16.73
CA LEU A 79 4.07 5.18 -15.94
C LEU A 79 5.17 4.12 -16.19
N ALA A 80 4.90 3.13 -17.05
CA ALA A 80 5.83 2.05 -17.38
C ALA A 80 6.43 1.36 -16.12
N VAL A 81 5.58 1.10 -15.13
CA VAL A 81 5.97 0.50 -13.84
C VAL A 81 6.67 -0.85 -14.06
N ARG A 82 7.85 -1.02 -13.46
CA ARG A 82 8.67 -2.25 -13.54
C ARG A 82 8.73 -3.02 -12.23
N LYS A 83 8.38 -2.38 -11.12
CA LYS A 83 8.30 -3.01 -9.80
C LYS A 83 7.24 -2.30 -8.97
N ILE A 84 6.46 -3.08 -8.22
CA ILE A 84 5.47 -2.57 -7.27
C ILE A 84 5.94 -2.87 -5.87
N TRP A 85 5.95 -1.85 -5.00
CA TRP A 85 6.17 -2.00 -3.57
C TRP A 85 4.88 -1.72 -2.82
N ILE A 86 4.55 -2.60 -1.89
CA ILE A 86 3.51 -2.36 -0.90
C ILE A 86 4.25 -1.98 0.38
N ASN A 87 4.30 -0.67 0.65
CA ASN A 87 4.88 -0.15 1.88
C ASN A 87 3.82 -0.20 2.98
N GLU A 88 2.70 0.49 2.77
CA GLU A 88 1.58 0.55 3.70
C GLU A 88 0.24 0.74 2.98
N LEU A 89 -0.80 0.08 3.47
CA LEU A 89 -2.17 0.15 2.91
C LEU A 89 -3.25 0.51 3.94
N VAL A 90 -2.88 0.87 5.17
CA VAL A 90 -3.81 1.13 6.30
C VAL A 90 -4.98 2.05 5.94
N THR A 91 -4.74 3.10 5.15
CA THR A 91 -5.75 4.11 4.82
C THR A 91 -6.51 3.83 3.52
N TYR A 92 -6.26 2.71 2.83
CA TYR A 92 -6.84 2.47 1.52
C TYR A 92 -8.28 1.94 1.63
N PRO A 93 -9.24 2.54 0.89
CA PRO A 93 -10.62 2.07 0.89
C PRO A 93 -10.76 0.78 0.09
N GLU A 94 -11.80 -0.01 0.39
CA GLU A 94 -12.14 -1.23 -0.36
C GLU A 94 -10.90 -2.14 -0.56
N LEU A 95 -10.16 -2.34 0.53
CA LEU A 95 -8.81 -2.92 0.51
C LEU A 95 -8.71 -4.22 -0.30
N TYR A 96 -9.70 -5.10 -0.19
CA TYR A 96 -9.68 -6.38 -0.91
C TYR A 96 -9.76 -6.23 -2.43
N ASP A 97 -10.57 -5.29 -2.91
CA ASP A 97 -10.67 -5.00 -4.34
C ASP A 97 -9.39 -4.31 -4.82
N PHE A 98 -8.84 -3.41 -4.00
CA PHE A 98 -7.54 -2.79 -4.27
C PHE A 98 -6.40 -3.83 -4.39
N LEU A 99 -6.34 -4.79 -3.47
CA LEU A 99 -5.41 -5.90 -3.51
C LEU A 99 -5.63 -6.76 -4.78
N GLU A 100 -6.88 -7.07 -5.13
CA GLU A 100 -7.17 -7.81 -6.36
C GLU A 100 -6.69 -7.06 -7.61
N GLU A 101 -6.91 -5.75 -7.68
CA GLU A 101 -6.45 -4.91 -8.79
C GLU A 101 -4.92 -4.83 -8.88
N ILE A 102 -4.19 -4.74 -7.76
CA ILE A 102 -2.72 -4.83 -7.75
C ILE A 102 -2.27 -6.18 -8.34
N LYS A 103 -2.87 -7.30 -7.90
CA LYS A 103 -2.54 -8.65 -8.42
C LYS A 103 -2.83 -8.74 -9.93
N LYS A 104 -3.98 -8.24 -10.37
CA LYS A 104 -4.36 -8.20 -11.80
C LYS A 104 -3.35 -7.37 -12.60
N PHE A 105 -2.99 -6.18 -12.14
CA PHE A 105 -2.02 -5.32 -12.79
C PHE A 105 -0.64 -5.99 -12.88
N SER A 106 -0.16 -6.57 -11.76
CA SER A 106 1.11 -7.31 -11.71
C SER A 106 1.15 -8.43 -12.74
N LYS A 107 0.12 -9.28 -12.79
CA LYS A 107 0.03 -10.39 -13.74
C LYS A 107 -0.06 -9.93 -15.20
N GLN A 108 -0.86 -8.89 -15.48
CA GLN A 108 -1.05 -8.39 -16.85
C GLN A 108 0.18 -7.71 -17.43
N ASN A 109 1.04 -7.13 -16.58
CA ASN A 109 2.19 -6.35 -17.02
C ASN A 109 3.54 -7.05 -16.72
N ASP A 110 3.50 -8.29 -16.20
CA ASP A 110 4.68 -9.04 -15.76
C ASP A 110 5.58 -8.23 -14.79
N VAL A 111 4.94 -7.64 -13.78
CA VAL A 111 5.58 -6.76 -12.79
C VAL A 111 5.61 -7.45 -11.43
N GLY A 112 6.80 -7.62 -10.86
CA GLY A 112 6.96 -8.17 -9.51
C GLY A 112 6.41 -7.24 -8.42
N ILE A 113 5.77 -7.84 -7.42
CA ILE A 113 5.34 -7.17 -6.18
C ILE A 113 6.36 -7.46 -5.09
N THR A 114 6.67 -6.47 -4.27
CA THR A 114 7.48 -6.62 -3.05
C THR A 114 6.74 -5.98 -1.89
N MET A 115 6.45 -6.78 -0.86
CA MET A 115 5.89 -6.28 0.38
C MET A 115 7.02 -5.85 1.32
N LEU A 116 6.93 -4.63 1.84
CA LEU A 116 7.85 -4.11 2.85
C LEU A 116 7.17 -4.25 4.21
N MET A 117 7.57 -5.26 4.98
CA MET A 117 6.92 -5.57 6.25
C MET A 117 7.47 -4.64 7.35
N HIS A 118 6.69 -3.60 7.68
CA HIS A 118 7.05 -2.60 8.68
C HIS A 118 6.27 -2.74 9.99
N ASP A 119 5.08 -3.32 9.95
CA ASP A 119 4.20 -3.54 11.10
C ASP A 119 3.43 -4.88 10.98
N PHE A 120 2.40 -5.07 11.81
CA PHE A 120 1.57 -6.27 11.81
C PHE A 120 0.24 -6.10 11.05
N PHE A 121 0.05 -5.05 10.24
CA PHE A 121 -1.20 -4.80 9.54
C PHE A 121 -1.62 -6.00 8.68
N SER A 122 -0.68 -6.54 7.90
CA SER A 122 -0.90 -7.74 7.07
C SER A 122 -1.28 -9.00 7.85
N VAL A 123 -0.97 -9.03 9.15
CA VAL A 123 -1.27 -10.14 10.06
C VAL A 123 -2.61 -9.92 10.77
N CYS A 124 -2.89 -8.69 11.19
CA CYS A 124 -4.08 -8.32 11.95
C CYS A 124 -4.48 -6.86 11.71
N PRO A 125 -5.78 -6.58 11.49
CA PRO A 125 -6.24 -5.21 11.25
C PRO A 125 -6.02 -4.23 12.41
N THR A 126 -5.77 -4.71 13.63
CA THR A 126 -5.48 -3.83 14.78
C THR A 126 -4.09 -3.21 14.72
N ILE A 127 -3.21 -3.67 13.81
CA ILE A 127 -1.84 -3.19 13.54
C ILE A 127 -0.85 -3.46 14.70
N ASN A 128 -1.31 -3.40 15.94
CA ASN A 128 -0.52 -3.52 17.16
C ASN A 128 -0.71 -4.86 17.89
N LEU A 129 -1.51 -5.78 17.33
CA LEU A 129 -1.81 -7.09 17.91
C LEU A 129 -2.41 -7.00 19.32
N LEU A 130 -3.17 -5.95 19.59
CA LEU A 130 -4.00 -5.88 20.80
C LEU A 130 -5.32 -6.64 20.59
N ASP A 131 -5.79 -7.29 21.65
CA ASP A 131 -7.13 -7.87 21.71
C ASP A 131 -8.21 -6.81 22.00
N ASP A 132 -9.47 -7.26 22.07
CA ASP A 132 -10.65 -6.45 22.39
C ASP A 132 -10.64 -5.89 23.82
N THR A 133 -9.65 -6.26 24.65
CA THR A 133 -9.41 -5.68 25.97
C THR A 133 -8.19 -4.73 26.01
N GLY A 134 -7.57 -4.49 24.86
CA GLY A 134 -6.37 -3.65 24.73
C GLY A 134 -5.07 -4.35 25.19
N LYS A 135 -5.06 -5.68 25.33
CA LYS A 135 -3.87 -6.45 25.73
C LYS A 135 -3.20 -7.11 24.54
N TYR A 136 -1.87 -7.18 24.56
CA TYR A 136 -1.12 -7.89 23.52
C TYR A 136 -1.51 -9.37 23.46
N CYS A 137 -2.07 -9.78 22.33
CA CYS A 137 -2.80 -11.06 22.21
C CYS A 137 -1.91 -12.24 21.80
N ARG A 138 -0.70 -11.98 21.27
CA ARG A 138 0.25 -13.00 20.77
C ARG A 138 -0.31 -13.89 19.66
N ILE A 139 -1.27 -13.38 18.88
CA ILE A 139 -1.85 -14.08 17.72
C ILE A 139 -2.42 -15.45 18.13
N PRO A 140 -3.55 -15.49 18.86
CA PRO A 140 -4.18 -16.74 19.28
C PRO A 140 -4.80 -17.50 18.10
N GLU A 141 -5.48 -18.62 18.39
CA GLU A 141 -6.26 -19.36 17.40
C GLU A 141 -7.24 -18.47 16.63
N LEU A 142 -7.54 -18.87 15.39
CA LEU A 142 -8.37 -18.10 14.47
C LEU A 142 -9.72 -17.73 15.10
N GLU A 143 -10.37 -18.66 15.79
CA GLU A 143 -11.66 -18.43 16.46
C GLU A 143 -11.62 -17.26 17.46
N ARG A 144 -10.55 -17.17 18.27
CA ARG A 144 -10.37 -16.06 19.20
C ARG A 144 -10.12 -14.74 18.46
N CYS A 145 -9.36 -14.76 17.38
CA CYS A 145 -9.18 -13.57 16.54
C CYS A 145 -10.49 -13.13 15.86
N GLU A 146 -11.34 -14.05 15.41
CA GLU A 146 -12.65 -13.74 14.83
C GLU A 146 -13.56 -13.03 15.83
N ASN A 147 -13.59 -13.52 17.07
CA ASN A 147 -14.37 -12.88 18.13
C ASN A 147 -13.79 -11.50 18.49
N CYS A 148 -12.47 -11.41 18.62
CA CYS A 148 -11.78 -10.15 18.87
C CYS A 148 -12.11 -9.10 17.80
N LEU A 149 -12.06 -9.45 16.51
CA LEU A 149 -12.33 -8.50 15.42
C LEU A 149 -13.76 -7.96 15.48
N LYS A 150 -14.75 -8.79 15.82
CA LYS A 150 -16.15 -8.37 15.99
C LYS A 150 -16.35 -7.41 17.16
N ASN A 151 -15.56 -7.56 18.22
CA ASN A 151 -15.67 -6.79 19.44
C ASN A 151 -14.78 -5.53 19.44
N THR A 152 -13.86 -5.41 18.48
CA THR A 152 -12.95 -4.27 18.41
C THR A 152 -13.69 -3.04 17.88
N GLU A 153 -13.65 -1.95 18.65
CA GLU A 153 -14.31 -0.68 18.29
C GLU A 153 -13.60 0.12 17.19
N SER A 154 -12.58 -0.44 16.52
CA SER A 154 -11.91 0.29 15.45
C SER A 154 -12.87 0.42 14.26
N LEU A 155 -13.18 1.67 13.87
CA LEU A 155 -14.15 2.00 12.82
C LEU A 155 -13.83 1.31 11.47
N GLN A 156 -12.57 0.93 11.24
CA GLN A 156 -12.10 0.24 10.04
C GLN A 156 -12.29 -1.29 10.10
N ALA A 157 -12.41 -1.88 11.30
CA ALA A 157 -12.52 -3.33 11.46
C ALA A 157 -13.74 -3.94 10.75
N LEU A 158 -14.86 -3.21 10.68
CA LEU A 158 -16.09 -3.69 10.06
C LEU A 158 -15.97 -3.86 8.54
N GLU A 159 -15.18 -3.03 7.86
CA GLU A 159 -14.96 -3.14 6.42
C GLU A 159 -14.06 -4.33 6.05
N TYR A 160 -13.27 -4.81 7.02
CA TYR A 160 -12.33 -5.90 6.82
C TYR A 160 -12.96 -7.30 6.93
N GLY A 161 -14.22 -7.41 7.37
CA GLY A 161 -14.95 -8.68 7.39
C GLY A 161 -14.45 -9.66 8.46
N THR A 162 -13.90 -10.80 8.05
CA THR A 162 -13.46 -11.87 8.98
C THR A 162 -11.95 -12.00 9.04
N MET A 163 -11.42 -12.48 10.16
CA MET A 163 -9.99 -12.75 10.31
C MET A 163 -9.50 -13.84 9.35
N PHE A 164 -10.37 -14.80 9.01
CA PHE A 164 -10.10 -15.79 7.98
C PHE A 164 -9.88 -15.12 6.63
N ARG A 165 -10.79 -14.24 6.20
CA ARG A 165 -10.66 -13.50 4.95
C ARG A 165 -9.40 -12.65 4.95
N TRP A 166 -9.16 -11.91 6.03
CA TRP A 166 -7.97 -11.06 6.19
C TRP A 166 -6.69 -11.83 5.91
N ARG A 167 -6.44 -12.90 6.69
CA ARG A 167 -5.23 -13.72 6.57
C ARG A 167 -5.14 -14.43 5.23
N LYS A 168 -6.28 -14.85 4.65
CA LYS A 168 -6.33 -15.48 3.32
C LYS A 168 -5.87 -14.51 2.23
N GLU A 169 -6.36 -13.27 2.22
CA GLU A 169 -6.03 -12.28 1.19
C GLU A 169 -4.58 -11.81 1.30
N TRP A 170 -4.08 -11.56 2.52
CA TRP A 170 -2.68 -11.17 2.73
C TRP A 170 -1.68 -12.28 2.44
N LYS A 171 -2.03 -13.56 2.69
CA LYS A 171 -1.16 -14.70 2.34
C LYS A 171 -0.96 -14.86 0.82
N ALA A 172 -1.80 -14.22 0.01
CA ALA A 172 -1.68 -14.24 -1.45
C ALA A 172 -0.71 -13.17 -2.00
N PHE A 173 -0.09 -12.36 -1.13
CA PHE A 173 0.92 -11.34 -1.43
C PHE A 173 2.29 -11.73 -0.88
#